data_AF-A0A1Y0EB67-F1
#
_entry.id   AF-A0A1Y0EB67-F1
#
_cell.length_a   1.000
_cell.length_b   1.000
_cell.length_c   1.000
_cell.angle_alpha   90.00
_cell.angle_beta   90.00
_cell.angle_gamma   90.00
#
_symmetry.space_group_name_H-M   'P 1'
#
loop_
_entity.id
_entity.type
_entity.pdbx_description
1 polymer ?
#
loop_
_entity_poly.entity_id
_entity_poly.type
_entity_poly.pdbx_seq_one_letter_code
_entity_poly.pdbx_strand_id
1 'polypeptide(L)'
;MRKQSSLSRSSSLPNITHPAHTDILFTGLKLGDRHGGPTRMAEILFASLSETQTFDPDDITARYLAWWKEDAFDTGPTFAEVFKRIECGLDREKAVHEADIAQDGHTAGCNPAHRIAPLALFPFIMTADIGRFARQEAMITHYHPLAGDMSALMALICRLAIDGYSWDEVKRISKKIEPSAWAAVDNANISAGGFAPDVMRTALHFRKRSQESTVGSA
;
A
#
# COMPACT_ATOMS: atom_id res chain seq x y z
N MET A 1 -33.63 -11.01 17.81
CA MET A 1 -32.76 -10.00 18.45
C MET A 1 -31.31 -10.41 18.26
N ARG A 2 -30.57 -9.78 17.34
CA ARG A 2 -29.14 -10.02 17.12
C ARG A 2 -28.34 -9.10 18.06
N LYS A 3 -27.52 -9.68 18.94
CA LYS A 3 -26.53 -8.91 19.72
C LYS A 3 -25.39 -8.50 18.79
N GLN A 4 -25.30 -7.20 18.49
CA GLN A 4 -24.10 -6.59 17.93
C GLN A 4 -23.00 -6.68 19.00
N SER A 5 -21.86 -7.32 18.69
CA SER A 5 -20.68 -7.20 19.53
C SER A 5 -19.93 -5.93 19.14
N SER A 6 -20.09 -4.91 19.97
CA SER A 6 -19.34 -3.66 19.92
C SER A 6 -17.87 -3.92 20.25
N LEU A 7 -16.98 -3.60 19.31
CA LEU A 7 -15.57 -3.37 19.63
C LEU A 7 -15.48 -2.02 20.36
N SER A 8 -15.71 -2.03 21.67
CA SER A 8 -15.49 -0.87 22.53
C SER A 8 -14.16 -1.05 23.28
N ARG A 9 -13.15 -0.29 22.87
CA ARG A 9 -12.19 0.26 23.82
C ARG A 9 -12.15 1.77 23.62
N SER A 10 -12.62 2.48 24.64
CA SER A 10 -12.34 3.89 24.85
C SER A 10 -11.18 3.99 25.83
N SER A 11 -10.08 4.61 25.42
CA SER A 11 -9.24 5.48 26.25
C SER A 11 -8.14 6.06 25.36
N SER A 12 -8.31 7.34 25.01
CA SER A 12 -7.38 8.20 24.25
C SER A 12 -6.78 7.57 23.00
N LEU A 13 -7.29 7.97 21.82
CA LEU A 13 -6.57 7.78 20.56
C LEU A 13 -5.14 8.32 20.77
N PRO A 14 -4.09 7.48 20.68
CA PRO A 14 -2.76 8.03 20.71
C PRO A 14 -2.67 8.96 19.50
N ASN A 15 -2.07 10.13 19.69
CA ASN A 15 -1.86 11.09 18.62
C ASN A 15 -0.70 10.54 17.75
N ILE A 16 -1.01 9.58 16.87
CA ILE A 16 0.01 8.76 16.17
C ILE A 16 0.39 9.40 14.83
N THR A 17 0.91 10.61 14.87
CA THR A 17 2.05 10.94 14.01
C THR A 17 3.28 11.02 14.91
N HIS A 18 3.53 9.95 15.66
CA HIS A 18 4.72 9.90 16.52
C HIS A 18 5.95 9.82 15.60
N PRO A 19 6.93 10.75 15.69
CA PRO A 19 8.10 10.76 14.81
C PRO A 19 8.79 9.39 14.67
N ALA A 20 8.87 8.64 15.77
CA ALA A 20 9.41 7.28 15.79
C ALA A 20 8.72 6.30 14.82
N HIS A 21 7.39 6.37 14.63
CA HIS A 21 6.69 5.46 13.70
C HIS A 21 6.97 5.81 12.24
N THR A 22 7.08 7.10 11.92
CA THR A 22 7.50 7.56 10.60
C THR A 22 8.90 7.06 10.29
N ASP A 23 9.85 7.22 11.22
CA ASP A 23 11.23 6.77 11.06
C ASP A 23 11.34 5.25 10.87
N ILE A 24 10.61 4.47 11.70
CA ILE A 24 10.58 3.00 11.59
C ILE A 24 10.03 2.56 10.23
N LEU A 25 8.92 3.16 9.78
CA LEU A 25 8.29 2.82 8.52
C LEU A 25 9.21 3.09 7.33
N PHE A 26 9.80 4.29 7.25
CA PHE A 26 10.70 4.63 6.14
C PHE A 26 12.04 3.89 6.22
N THR A 27 12.53 3.56 7.42
CA THR A 27 13.69 2.66 7.57
C THR A 27 13.37 1.28 6.99
N GLY A 28 12.20 0.72 7.30
CA GLY A 28 11.74 -0.56 6.73
C GLY A 28 11.62 -0.54 5.22
N LEU A 29 11.02 0.52 4.65
CA LEU A 29 10.93 0.70 3.19
C LEU A 29 12.32 0.73 2.55
N LYS A 30 13.23 1.57 3.06
CA LYS A 30 14.60 1.70 2.54
C LYS A 30 15.41 0.40 2.60
N LEU A 31 15.19 -0.42 3.63
CA LEU A 31 15.84 -1.72 3.74
C LEU A 31 15.31 -2.74 2.72
N GLY A 32 14.02 -2.66 2.37
CA GLY A 32 13.37 -3.54 1.39
C GLY A 32 13.49 -3.07 -0.06
N ASP A 33 13.83 -1.80 -0.28
CA ASP A 33 13.85 -1.15 -1.58
C ASP A 33 15.28 -0.89 -2.06
N ARG A 34 15.76 -1.79 -2.92
CA ARG A 34 17.14 -1.76 -3.42
C ARG A 34 17.43 -0.57 -4.33
N HIS A 35 16.43 -0.13 -5.08
CA HIS A 35 16.60 0.85 -6.16
C HIS A 35 16.02 2.22 -5.81
N GLY A 36 15.15 2.28 -4.80
CA GLY A 36 14.66 3.51 -4.18
C GLY A 36 13.34 4.03 -4.78
N GLY A 37 12.84 3.44 -5.87
CA GLY A 37 11.64 3.92 -6.55
C GLY A 37 10.40 3.87 -5.66
N PRO A 38 10.03 2.70 -5.11
CA PRO A 38 8.96 2.56 -4.13
C PRO A 38 9.08 3.50 -2.92
N THR A 39 10.28 3.64 -2.37
CA THR A 39 10.55 4.55 -1.25
C THR A 39 10.26 5.99 -1.64
N ARG A 40 10.73 6.41 -2.82
CA ARG A 40 10.50 7.77 -3.32
C ARG A 40 9.01 8.05 -3.53
N MET A 41 8.26 7.10 -4.07
CA MET A 41 6.81 7.24 -4.20
C MET A 41 6.10 7.30 -2.84
N ALA A 42 6.54 6.52 -1.86
CA ALA A 42 6.03 6.59 -0.50
C ALA A 42 6.33 7.95 0.16
N GLU A 43 7.50 8.54 -0.08
CA GLU A 43 7.83 9.89 0.38
C GLU A 43 6.91 10.95 -0.23
N ILE A 44 6.61 10.84 -1.54
CA ILE A 44 5.68 11.74 -2.23
C ILE A 44 4.26 11.61 -1.64
N LEU A 45 3.77 10.38 -1.45
CA LEU A 45 2.47 10.13 -0.81
C LEU A 45 2.43 10.72 0.61
N PHE A 46 3.47 10.49 1.40
CA PHE A 46 3.56 11.04 2.75
C PHE A 46 3.54 12.58 2.75
N ALA A 47 4.31 13.22 1.86
CA ALA A 47 4.35 14.67 1.74
C ALA A 47 2.97 15.24 1.38
N SER A 48 2.28 14.65 0.40
CA SER A 48 0.91 15.04 0.02
C SER A 48 -0.05 14.97 1.22
N LEU A 49 -0.10 13.84 1.92
CA LEU A 49 -0.97 13.64 3.09
C LEU A 49 -0.63 14.61 4.24
N SER A 50 0.66 14.86 4.46
CA SER A 50 1.14 15.75 5.52
C SER A 50 0.83 17.22 5.23
N GLU A 51 0.99 17.66 3.98
CA GLU A 51 0.78 19.06 3.59
C GLU A 51 -0.71 19.39 3.43
N THR A 52 -1.49 18.48 2.84
CA THR A 52 -2.92 18.72 2.56
C THR A 52 -3.83 18.36 3.74
N GLN A 53 -3.37 17.52 4.68
CA GLN A 53 -4.17 16.96 5.78
C GLN A 53 -5.46 16.26 5.29
N THR A 54 -5.43 15.75 4.06
CA THR A 54 -6.50 14.99 3.44
C THR A 54 -5.91 13.97 2.45
N PHE A 55 -6.74 13.05 1.96
CA PHE A 55 -6.38 12.23 0.81
C PHE A 55 -6.82 12.97 -0.46
N ASP A 56 -5.85 13.42 -1.25
CA ASP A 56 -6.08 14.14 -2.52
C ASP A 56 -5.39 13.41 -3.67
N PRO A 57 -6.13 12.61 -4.48
CA PRO A 57 -5.54 11.90 -5.59
C PRO A 57 -5.05 12.82 -6.72
N ASP A 58 -5.59 14.04 -6.85
CA ASP A 58 -5.14 15.02 -7.84
C ASP A 58 -3.76 15.57 -7.46
N ASP A 59 -3.57 15.95 -6.19
CA ASP A 59 -2.27 16.40 -5.68
C ASP A 59 -1.21 15.28 -5.76
N ILE A 60 -1.55 14.05 -5.36
CA ILE A 60 -0.64 12.89 -5.47
C ILE A 60 -0.25 12.65 -6.93
N THR A 61 -1.22 12.68 -7.86
CA THR A 61 -0.96 12.51 -9.30
C THR A 61 -0.03 13.61 -9.83
N ALA A 62 -0.26 14.87 -9.45
CA ALA A 62 0.58 15.98 -9.87
C ALA A 62 2.03 15.85 -9.38
N ARG A 63 2.24 15.41 -8.12
CA ARG A 63 3.58 15.19 -7.56
C ARG A 63 4.30 14.01 -8.21
N TYR A 64 3.60 12.91 -8.49
CA TYR A 64 4.16 11.81 -9.25
C TYR A 64 4.53 12.21 -10.68
N LEU A 65 3.72 13.04 -11.35
CA LEU A 65 4.05 13.58 -12.68
C LEU A 65 5.27 14.50 -12.62
N ALA A 66 5.36 15.37 -11.62
CA ALA A 66 6.52 16.23 -11.43
C ALA A 66 7.81 15.39 -11.28
N TRP A 67 7.77 14.36 -10.44
CA TRP A 67 8.88 13.43 -10.28
C TRP A 67 9.19 12.68 -11.58
N TRP A 68 8.18 12.20 -12.31
CA TRP A 68 8.34 11.53 -13.60
C TRP A 68 9.12 12.38 -14.61
N LYS A 69 8.80 13.67 -14.70
CA LYS A 69 9.45 14.62 -15.62
C LYS A 69 10.90 14.96 -15.23
N GLU A 70 11.28 14.75 -13.99
CA GLU A 70 12.64 14.99 -13.46
C GLU A 70 13.55 13.76 -13.56
N ASP A 71 13.24 12.82 -14.46
CA ASP A 71 13.95 11.54 -14.63
C ASP A 71 13.70 10.56 -13.46
N ALA A 72 12.41 10.24 -13.23
CA ALA A 72 12.05 9.24 -12.23
C ALA A 72 12.68 7.86 -12.54
N PHE A 73 13.04 7.17 -11.47
CA PHE A 73 13.73 5.89 -11.51
C PHE A 73 12.90 4.79 -10.84
N ASP A 74 13.10 3.55 -11.27
CA ASP A 74 12.47 2.36 -10.68
C ASP A 74 10.94 2.47 -10.49
N THR A 75 10.28 3.09 -11.46
CA THR A 75 8.82 3.28 -11.48
C THR A 75 8.09 2.02 -11.99
N GLY A 76 8.76 1.20 -12.78
CA GLY A 76 8.16 0.09 -13.52
C GLY A 76 7.40 0.53 -14.78
N PRO A 77 7.09 -0.42 -15.69
CA PRO A 77 6.51 -0.12 -17.00
C PRO A 77 5.09 0.44 -16.91
N THR A 78 4.26 -0.07 -16.01
CA THR A 78 2.87 0.38 -15.87
C THR A 78 2.78 1.83 -15.41
N PHE A 79 3.58 2.24 -14.41
CA PHE A 79 3.65 3.64 -13.98
C PHE A 79 4.09 4.55 -15.13
N ALA A 80 5.18 4.17 -15.82
CA ALA A 80 5.72 4.95 -16.93
C ALA A 80 4.69 5.15 -18.05
N GLU A 81 3.93 4.10 -18.37
CA GLU A 81 2.92 4.14 -19.42
C GLU A 81 1.73 5.06 -19.07
N VAL A 82 1.34 5.11 -17.79
CA VAL A 82 0.32 6.05 -17.31
C VAL A 82 0.82 7.49 -17.35
N PHE A 83 2.00 7.77 -16.80
CA PHE A 83 2.49 9.14 -16.71
C PHE A 83 2.92 9.73 -18.06
N LYS A 84 3.32 8.89 -19.02
CA LYS A 84 3.45 9.28 -20.43
C LYS A 84 2.14 9.81 -21.01
N ARG A 85 0.99 9.19 -20.69
CA ARG A 85 -0.34 9.67 -21.15
C ARG A 85 -0.77 10.94 -20.45
N ILE A 86 -0.57 11.01 -19.13
CA ILE A 86 -0.89 12.21 -18.36
C ILE A 86 -0.06 13.40 -18.86
N GLU A 87 1.23 13.19 -19.16
CA GLU A 87 2.08 14.22 -19.77
C GLU A 87 1.55 14.69 -21.15
N CYS A 88 0.96 13.79 -21.94
CA CYS A 88 0.27 14.15 -23.19
C CYS A 88 -1.11 14.82 -22.98
N GLY A 89 -1.51 15.12 -21.75
CA GLY A 89 -2.74 15.85 -21.42
C GLY A 89 -3.97 14.97 -21.18
N LEU A 90 -3.79 13.66 -21.04
CA LEU A 90 -4.88 12.77 -20.66
C LEU A 90 -5.20 12.91 -19.16
N ASP A 91 -6.49 12.93 -18.83
CA ASP A 91 -6.96 12.83 -17.43
C ASP A 91 -6.51 11.51 -16.78
N ARG A 92 -6.26 11.50 -15.46
CA ARG A 92 -5.70 10.32 -14.77
C ARG A 92 -6.54 9.06 -14.98
N GLU A 93 -7.87 9.16 -14.94
CA GLU A 93 -8.74 7.99 -14.93
C GLU A 93 -8.73 7.33 -16.31
N LYS A 94 -8.66 8.16 -17.35
CA LYS A 94 -8.45 7.70 -18.72
C LYS A 94 -7.04 7.15 -18.92
N ALA A 95 -6.03 7.83 -18.39
CA ALA A 95 -4.63 7.43 -18.55
C ALA A 95 -4.36 6.04 -17.97
N VAL A 96 -4.83 5.77 -16.75
CA VAL A 96 -4.66 4.46 -16.09
C VAL A 96 -5.42 3.35 -16.82
N HIS A 97 -6.64 3.64 -17.30
CA HIS A 97 -7.45 2.68 -18.04
C HIS A 97 -6.85 2.37 -19.42
N GLU A 98 -6.39 3.38 -20.17
CA GLU A 98 -5.74 3.17 -21.47
C GLU A 98 -4.39 2.49 -21.34
N ALA A 99 -3.64 2.72 -20.26
CA ALA A 99 -2.40 1.99 -19.99
C ALA A 99 -2.67 0.51 -19.69
N ASP A 100 -3.77 0.19 -19.03
CA ASP A 100 -4.19 -1.19 -18.78
C ASP A 100 -4.58 -1.92 -20.07
N ILE A 101 -5.38 -1.26 -20.93
CA ILE A 101 -5.72 -1.78 -22.26
C ILE A 101 -4.45 -2.00 -23.09
N ALA A 102 -3.52 -1.04 -23.09
CA ALA A 102 -2.27 -1.14 -23.84
C ALA A 102 -1.34 -2.27 -23.36
N GLN A 103 -1.56 -2.78 -22.16
CA GLN A 103 -0.82 -3.91 -21.56
C GLN A 103 -1.67 -5.19 -21.51
N ASP A 104 -2.75 -5.27 -22.29
CA ASP A 104 -3.67 -6.43 -22.34
C ASP A 104 -4.21 -6.84 -20.96
N GLY A 105 -4.42 -5.87 -20.06
CA GLY A 105 -4.89 -6.11 -18.69
C GLY A 105 -3.81 -6.63 -17.72
N HIS A 106 -2.54 -6.71 -18.13
CA HIS A 106 -1.44 -7.22 -17.31
C HIS A 106 -0.87 -6.16 -16.35
N THR A 107 -1.73 -5.38 -15.68
CA THR A 107 -1.31 -4.32 -14.74
C THR A 107 -1.47 -4.69 -13.27
N ALA A 108 -1.56 -5.98 -12.95
CA ALA A 108 -1.64 -6.50 -11.57
C ALA A 108 -0.28 -6.49 -10.82
N GLY A 109 0.54 -5.47 -11.05
CA GLY A 109 1.88 -5.31 -10.48
C GLY A 109 1.87 -4.89 -9.00
N CYS A 110 2.94 -5.24 -8.28
CA CYS A 110 3.11 -4.98 -6.84
C CYS A 110 3.46 -3.53 -6.46
N ASN A 111 3.75 -2.66 -7.42
CA ASN A 111 4.27 -1.32 -7.15
C ASN A 111 3.38 -0.52 -6.16
N PRO A 112 2.02 -0.51 -6.29
CA PRO A 112 1.15 0.14 -5.30
C PRO A 112 1.34 -0.39 -3.88
N ALA A 113 1.43 -1.71 -3.71
CA ALA A 113 1.62 -2.30 -2.39
C ALA A 113 2.98 -1.93 -1.76
N HIS A 114 4.02 -1.66 -2.56
CA HIS A 114 5.32 -1.26 -2.03
C HIS A 114 5.36 0.16 -1.47
N ARG A 115 4.50 1.06 -1.94
CA ARG A 115 4.56 2.50 -1.60
C ARG A 115 3.47 2.99 -0.66
N ILE A 116 2.47 2.16 -0.35
CA ILE A 116 1.23 2.61 0.30
C ILE A 116 1.28 2.76 1.83
N ALA A 117 2.32 2.24 2.47
CA ALA A 117 2.47 2.23 3.92
C ALA A 117 2.21 3.59 4.61
N PRO A 118 2.56 4.77 4.04
CA PRO A 118 2.28 6.07 4.65
C PRO A 118 0.82 6.33 5.03
N LEU A 119 -0.19 5.74 4.36
CA LEU A 119 -1.60 5.88 4.77
C LEU A 119 -1.84 5.43 6.23
N ALA A 120 -1.01 4.52 6.74
CA ALA A 120 -1.07 4.01 8.10
C ALA A 120 -0.58 5.01 9.16
N LEU A 121 0.01 6.13 8.78
CA LEU A 121 0.54 7.14 9.71
C LEU A 121 -0.44 8.27 10.02
N PHE A 122 -1.47 8.48 9.19
CA PHE A 122 -2.31 9.68 9.30
C PHE A 122 -3.62 9.41 10.04
N PRO A 123 -3.91 10.08 11.17
CA PRO A 123 -5.09 9.78 11.99
C PRO A 123 -6.42 10.24 11.38
N PHE A 124 -6.40 11.18 10.41
CA PHE A 124 -7.60 11.58 9.68
C PHE A 124 -8.10 10.47 8.73
N ILE A 125 -7.27 9.46 8.45
CA ILE A 125 -7.64 8.26 7.71
C ILE A 125 -8.11 7.21 8.71
N MET A 126 -9.43 7.02 8.82
CA MET A 126 -9.99 5.98 9.68
C MET A 126 -9.57 4.58 9.18
N THR A 127 -9.31 3.65 10.11
CA THR A 127 -8.96 2.26 9.77
C THR A 127 -10.02 1.57 8.90
N ALA A 128 -11.29 1.95 9.01
CA ALA A 128 -12.36 1.44 8.17
C ALA A 128 -12.29 1.92 6.70
N ASP A 129 -11.66 3.06 6.45
CA ASP A 129 -11.55 3.69 5.13
C ASP A 129 -10.19 3.47 4.46
N ILE A 130 -9.18 2.98 5.20
CA ILE A 130 -7.81 2.87 4.70
C ILE A 130 -7.71 2.01 3.43
N GLY A 131 -8.48 0.93 3.35
CA GLY A 131 -8.53 0.06 2.16
C GLY A 131 -9.16 0.74 0.95
N ARG A 132 -10.08 1.68 1.14
CA ARG A 132 -10.66 2.48 0.06
C ARG A 132 -9.63 3.46 -0.49
N PHE A 133 -8.95 4.22 0.37
CA PHE A 133 -7.93 5.17 -0.04
C PHE A 133 -6.72 4.49 -0.69
N ALA A 134 -6.33 3.32 -0.18
CA ALA A 134 -5.26 2.53 -0.78
C ALA A 134 -5.57 2.07 -2.22
N ARG A 135 -6.82 1.69 -2.48
CA ARG A 135 -7.28 1.37 -3.84
C ARG A 135 -7.32 2.61 -4.73
N GLN A 136 -7.78 3.75 -4.21
CA GLN A 136 -7.77 5.01 -4.97
C GLN A 136 -6.35 5.45 -5.34
N GLU A 137 -5.38 5.32 -4.43
CA GLU A 137 -3.97 5.59 -4.72
C GLU A 137 -3.43 4.61 -5.77
N ALA A 138 -3.73 3.31 -5.63
CA ALA A 138 -3.30 2.31 -6.59
C ALA A 138 -3.82 2.64 -8.00
N MET A 139 -5.07 3.07 -8.11
CA MET A 139 -5.73 3.49 -9.36
C MET A 139 -5.13 4.75 -9.99
N ILE A 140 -4.18 5.44 -9.36
CA ILE A 140 -3.39 6.47 -10.05
C ILE A 140 -2.49 5.84 -11.11
N THR A 141 -2.07 4.58 -10.94
CA THR A 141 -1.07 3.93 -11.81
C THR A 141 -1.44 2.53 -12.28
N HIS A 142 -2.25 1.78 -11.53
CA HIS A 142 -2.58 0.39 -11.81
C HIS A 142 -4.11 0.24 -11.80
N TYR A 143 -4.69 -0.07 -12.96
CA TYR A 143 -6.14 -0.25 -13.10
C TYR A 143 -6.61 -1.59 -12.52
N HIS A 144 -5.75 -2.61 -12.55
CA HIS A 144 -6.14 -3.97 -12.21
C HIS A 144 -6.53 -4.12 -10.71
N PRO A 145 -7.72 -4.68 -10.39
CA PRO A 145 -8.22 -4.76 -9.00
C PRO A 145 -7.27 -5.44 -8.00
N LEU A 146 -6.57 -6.50 -8.42
CA LEU A 146 -5.59 -7.19 -7.56
C LEU A 146 -4.45 -6.28 -7.07
N ALA A 147 -4.01 -5.30 -7.87
CA ALA A 147 -2.99 -4.35 -7.41
C ALA A 147 -3.55 -3.46 -6.29
N GLY A 148 -4.79 -2.99 -6.46
CA GLY A 148 -5.52 -2.24 -5.43
C GLY A 148 -5.79 -3.05 -4.16
N ASP A 149 -6.19 -4.31 -4.28
CA ASP A 149 -6.46 -5.20 -3.14
C ASP A 149 -5.20 -5.47 -2.31
N MET A 150 -4.05 -5.67 -2.96
CA MET A 150 -2.78 -5.88 -2.25
C MET A 150 -2.29 -4.58 -1.58
N SER A 151 -2.52 -3.43 -2.23
CA SER A 151 -2.29 -2.11 -1.64
C SER A 151 -3.13 -1.90 -0.37
N ALA A 152 -4.43 -2.19 -0.45
CA ALA A 152 -5.34 -2.11 0.69
C ALA A 152 -4.93 -3.02 1.85
N LEU A 153 -4.58 -4.27 1.55
CA LEU A 153 -4.13 -5.22 2.57
C LEU A 153 -2.81 -4.76 3.22
N MET A 154 -1.84 -4.25 2.45
CA MET A 154 -0.58 -3.73 3.00
C MET A 154 -0.82 -2.53 3.93
N ALA A 155 -1.59 -1.54 3.48
CA ALA A 155 -1.89 -0.35 4.29
C ALA A 155 -2.59 -0.73 5.60
N LEU A 156 -3.55 -1.66 5.55
CA LEU A 156 -4.26 -2.15 6.73
C LEU A 156 -3.34 -2.91 7.69
N ILE A 157 -2.45 -3.77 7.18
CA ILE A 157 -1.46 -4.48 8.00
C ILE A 157 -0.55 -3.48 8.72
N CYS A 158 -0.04 -2.46 8.01
CA CYS A 158 0.78 -1.41 8.59
C CYS A 158 0.01 -0.65 9.68
N ARG A 159 -1.24 -0.26 9.44
CA ARG A 159 -2.09 0.43 10.43
C ARG A 159 -2.25 -0.38 11.71
N LEU A 160 -2.63 -1.64 11.57
CA LEU A 160 -2.83 -2.50 12.75
C LEU A 160 -1.51 -2.77 13.50
N ALA A 161 -0.39 -2.90 12.79
CA ALA A 161 0.92 -3.03 13.44
C ALA A 161 1.31 -1.76 14.21
N ILE A 162 1.10 -0.58 13.62
CA ILE A 162 1.34 0.74 14.24
C ILE A 162 0.45 0.95 15.47
N ASP A 163 -0.80 0.50 15.41
CA ASP A 163 -1.75 0.54 16.52
C ASP A 163 -1.41 -0.49 17.64
N GLY A 164 -0.36 -1.30 17.47
CA GLY A 164 0.16 -2.21 18.49
C GLY A 164 -0.51 -3.58 18.55
N TYR A 165 -1.29 -3.97 17.54
CA TYR A 165 -1.89 -5.30 17.49
C TYR A 165 -0.81 -6.39 17.28
N SER A 166 -0.98 -7.52 17.97
CA SER A 166 -0.14 -8.70 17.72
C SER A 166 -0.35 -9.24 16.31
N TRP A 167 0.59 -10.02 15.80
CA TRP A 167 0.50 -10.56 14.44
C TRP A 167 -0.76 -11.40 14.18
N ASP A 168 -1.17 -12.21 15.15
CA ASP A 168 -2.36 -13.05 15.00
C ASP A 168 -3.64 -12.22 15.04
N GLU A 169 -3.66 -11.12 15.79
CA GLU A 169 -4.74 -10.13 15.72
C GLU A 169 -4.74 -9.41 14.37
N VAL A 170 -3.59 -8.96 13.87
CA VAL A 170 -3.44 -8.32 12.56
C VAL A 170 -4.01 -9.24 11.46
N LYS A 171 -3.60 -10.52 11.42
CA LYS A 171 -4.16 -11.48 10.45
C LYS A 171 -5.66 -11.64 10.60
N ARG A 172 -6.15 -11.86 11.83
CA ARG A 172 -7.58 -12.11 12.07
C ARG A 172 -8.44 -10.91 11.67
N ILE A 173 -8.01 -9.70 12.02
CA ILE A 173 -8.72 -8.45 11.71
C ILE A 173 -8.65 -8.17 10.21
N SER A 174 -7.46 -8.22 9.61
CA SER A 174 -7.31 -7.97 8.17
C SER A 174 -8.04 -9.01 7.31
N LYS A 175 -8.08 -10.30 7.69
CA LYS A 175 -8.91 -11.32 7.01
C LYS A 175 -10.40 -11.00 7.05
N LYS A 176 -10.88 -10.38 8.12
CA LYS A 176 -12.28 -9.98 8.26
C LYS A 176 -12.61 -8.76 7.40
N ILE A 177 -11.70 -7.79 7.32
CA ILE A 177 -11.91 -6.52 6.60
C ILE A 177 -11.67 -6.71 5.09
N GLU A 178 -10.63 -7.45 4.72
CA GLU A 178 -10.17 -7.63 3.33
C GLU A 178 -10.19 -9.11 2.90
N PRO A 179 -11.35 -9.80 2.93
CA PRO A 179 -11.42 -11.24 2.68
C PRO A 179 -10.98 -11.62 1.26
N SER A 180 -11.34 -10.82 0.24
CA SER A 180 -10.96 -11.08 -1.15
C SER A 180 -9.46 -10.97 -1.39
N ALA A 181 -8.80 -9.97 -0.78
CA ALA A 181 -7.35 -9.82 -0.84
C ALA A 181 -6.65 -11.04 -0.23
N TRP A 182 -7.12 -11.50 0.94
CA TRP A 182 -6.58 -12.71 1.55
C TRP A 182 -6.83 -13.97 0.73
N ALA A 183 -7.98 -14.10 0.06
CA ALA A 183 -8.24 -15.21 -0.86
C ALA A 183 -7.25 -15.20 -2.04
N ALA A 184 -6.92 -14.02 -2.60
CA ALA A 184 -5.90 -13.91 -3.63
C ALA A 184 -4.51 -14.32 -3.12
N VAL A 185 -4.13 -13.85 -1.92
CA VAL A 185 -2.85 -14.22 -1.28
C VAL A 185 -2.77 -15.72 -0.96
N ASP A 186 -3.85 -16.32 -0.47
CA ASP A 186 -3.87 -17.73 -0.09
C ASP A 186 -3.74 -18.67 -1.32
N ASN A 187 -4.15 -18.20 -2.50
CA ASN A 187 -4.01 -18.91 -3.78
C ASN A 187 -2.74 -18.53 -4.58
N ALA A 188 -1.95 -17.57 -4.09
CA ALA A 188 -0.76 -17.08 -4.77
C ALA A 188 0.47 -17.96 -4.53
N ASN A 189 1.47 -17.81 -5.38
CA ASN A 189 2.74 -18.53 -5.29
C ASN A 189 3.78 -17.75 -4.49
N ILE A 190 4.75 -18.47 -3.91
CA ILE A 190 5.98 -17.83 -3.45
C ILE A 190 6.85 -17.61 -4.69
N SER A 191 7.18 -16.35 -4.99
CA SER A 191 7.83 -15.95 -6.23
C SER A 191 8.69 -14.70 -6.04
N ALA A 192 9.70 -14.55 -6.89
CA ALA A 192 10.51 -13.32 -6.99
C ALA A 192 10.02 -12.38 -8.11
N GLY A 193 8.87 -12.67 -8.71
CA GLY A 193 8.27 -11.85 -9.78
C GLY A 193 7.56 -10.59 -9.25
N GLY A 194 6.94 -9.84 -10.17
CA GLY A 194 6.27 -8.57 -9.86
C GLY A 194 4.75 -8.64 -9.64
N PHE A 195 4.14 -9.83 -9.75
CA PHE A 195 2.69 -10.00 -9.59
C PHE A 195 2.27 -9.78 -8.13
N ALA A 196 1.33 -8.85 -7.89
CA ALA A 196 1.07 -8.33 -6.54
C ALA A 196 0.69 -9.41 -5.51
N PRO A 197 -0.22 -10.36 -5.80
CA PRO A 197 -0.56 -11.42 -4.84
C PRO A 197 0.63 -12.32 -4.47
N ASP A 198 1.48 -12.68 -5.45
CA ASP A 198 2.66 -13.51 -5.22
C ASP A 198 3.69 -12.79 -4.33
N VAL A 199 3.89 -11.49 -4.57
CA VAL A 199 4.78 -10.66 -3.75
C VAL A 199 4.28 -10.57 -2.31
N MET A 200 2.98 -10.29 -2.12
CA MET A 200 2.37 -10.26 -0.78
C MET A 200 2.49 -11.62 -0.09
N ARG A 201 2.21 -12.72 -0.79
CA ARG A 201 2.37 -14.09 -0.27
C ARG A 201 3.81 -14.37 0.16
N THR A 202 4.78 -13.96 -0.64
CA THR A 202 6.20 -14.12 -0.38
C THR A 202 6.66 -13.33 0.84
N ALA A 203 6.24 -12.07 0.96
CA ALA A 203 6.54 -11.22 2.12
C ALA A 203 6.01 -11.83 3.43
N LEU A 204 4.76 -12.32 3.42
CA LEU A 204 4.13 -12.95 4.58
C LEU A 204 4.81 -14.27 4.97
N HIS A 205 5.29 -15.04 4.00
CA HIS A 205 6.05 -16.28 4.24
C HIS A 205 7.35 -16.00 4.99
N PHE A 206 8.16 -15.03 4.55
CA PHE A 206 9.43 -14.72 5.21
C PHE A 206 9.25 -14.08 6.59
N ARG A 207 8.19 -13.27 6.78
CA ARG A 207 7.84 -12.74 8.09
C ARG A 207 7.50 -13.84 9.10
N LYS A 208 6.84 -14.92 8.67
CA LYS A 208 6.54 -16.06 9.54
C LYS A 208 7.83 -16.76 9.99
N ARG A 209 8.78 -16.96 9.07
CA ARG A 209 10.05 -17.63 9.37
C ARG A 209 10.96 -16.83 10.31
N SER A 210 10.98 -15.50 10.21
CA SER A 210 11.76 -14.67 11.14
C SER A 210 11.25 -14.75 12.60
N GLN A 211 9.95 -14.99 12.79
CA GLN A 211 9.38 -15.25 14.11
C GLN A 211 9.69 -16.65 14.63
N GLU A 212 9.78 -17.66 13.77
CA GLU A 212 10.15 -19.03 14.17
C GLU A 212 11.64 -19.15 14.52
N SER A 213 12.52 -18.45 13.80
CA SER A 213 13.98 -18.45 14.07
C SER A 213 14.36 -17.74 15.37
N THR A 214 13.55 -16.80 15.86
CA THR A 214 13.78 -16.10 17.14
C THR A 214 13.33 -16.92 18.36
N VAL A 215 12.46 -17.93 18.17
CA VAL A 215 12.01 -18.83 19.25
C VAL A 215 12.93 -20.05 19.39
N GLY A 216 13.70 -20.41 18.36
CA GLY A 216 14.64 -21.54 18.38
C GLY A 216 16.07 -21.23 18.85
N SER A 217 16.31 -20.04 19.40
CA SER A 217 17.65 -19.60 19.87
C SER A 217 17.69 -19.19 21.35
N ALA A 218 16.69 -19.62 22.14
CA ALA A 218 16.65 -19.45 23.60
C ALA A 218 16.98 -20.77 24.32
#